data_AF-A0A089LI02-F1
#
_entry.id   AF-A0A089LI02-F1
#
_cell.length_a   1.000
_cell.length_b   1.000
_cell.length_c   1.000
_cell.angle_alpha   90.00
_cell.angle_beta   90.00
_cell.angle_gamma   90.00
#
_symmetry.space_group_name_H-M   'P 1'
#
loop_
_entity.id
_entity.type
_entity.pdbx_description
1 polymer ?
#
loop_
_entity_poly.entity_id
_entity_poly.type
_entity_poly.pdbx_seq_one_letter_code
_entity_poly.pdbx_strand_id
1 'polypeptide(L)' 'MKFLRFNEHNKQWIPLHEEQAKQSAQGKMIPMEGSHYLHHTMYKEIAGEFKEYMKQIQLK' A
#
# COMPACT_ATOMS: atom_id res chain seq x y z
N MET A 1 3.72 -5.42 2.57
CA MET A 1 3.16 -4.07 2.30
C MET A 1 2.43 -4.07 0.96
N LYS A 2 1.29 -3.37 0.85
CA LYS A 2 0.45 -3.31 -0.35
C LYS A 2 0.16 -1.85 -0.70
N PHE A 3 0.44 -1.48 -1.96
CA PHE A 3 0.11 -0.17 -2.51
C PHE A 3 -1.15 -0.29 -3.35
N LEU A 4 -2.10 0.62 -3.17
CA LEU A 4 -3.44 0.43 -3.73
C LEU A 4 -4.04 1.75 -4.19
N ARG A 5 -4.52 1.79 -5.44
CA ARG A 5 -5.28 2.93 -5.93
C ARG A 5 -6.72 2.90 -5.40
N PHE A 6 -7.36 4.07 -5.29
CA PHE A 6 -8.80 4.14 -5.02
C PHE A 6 -9.63 3.55 -6.17
N ASN A 7 -10.75 2.90 -5.85
CA ASN A 7 -11.67 2.37 -6.85
C ASN A 7 -13.03 3.04 -6.72
N GLU A 8 -13.32 3.99 -7.62
CA GLU A 8 -14.56 4.76 -7.62
C GLU A 8 -15.83 3.89 -7.76
N HIS A 9 -15.70 2.73 -8.41
CA HIS A 9 -16.81 1.78 -8.59
C HIS A 9 -17.02 0.87 -7.37
N ASN A 10 -16.11 0.87 -6.40
CA ASN A 10 -16.21 0.03 -5.21
C ASN A 10 -15.78 0.81 -3.95
N LYS A 11 -16.76 1.38 -3.26
CA LYS A 11 -16.54 2.11 -1.99
C LYS A 11 -15.93 1.25 -0.88
N GLN A 12 -16.12 -0.08 -0.93
CA GLN A 12 -15.54 -1.02 0.04
C GLN A 12 -14.10 -1.41 -0.30
N TRP A 13 -13.56 -0.94 -1.43
CA TRP A 13 -12.23 -1.32 -1.88
C TRP A 13 -11.13 -1.05 -0.84
N ILE A 14 -11.07 0.18 -0.31
CA ILE A 14 -10.09 0.54 0.71
C ILE A 14 -10.33 -0.23 2.03
N PRO A 15 -11.53 -0.20 2.64
CA PRO A 15 -11.79 -0.93 3.87
C PRO A 15 -11.43 -2.43 3.81
N LEU A 16 -11.79 -3.12 2.72
CA LEU A 16 -11.48 -4.54 2.55
C LEU A 16 -9.97 -4.80 2.57
N HIS A 17 -9.20 -3.90 1.97
CA HIS A 17 -7.76 -4.02 1.87
C HIS A 17 -7.03 -3.65 3.15
N GLU A 18 -7.60 -2.76 3.95
CA GLU A 18 -7.14 -2.48 5.32
C GLU A 18 -7.33 -3.71 6.20
N GLU A 19 -8.50 -4.36 6.15
CA GLU A 19 -8.75 -5.61 6.91
C GLU A 19 -7.81 -6.74 6.49
N GLN A 20 -7.54 -6.89 5.19
CA GLN A 20 -6.54 -7.86 4.70
C GLN A 20 -5.15 -7.58 5.27
N ALA A 21 -4.74 -6.30 5.36
CA ALA A 21 -3.43 -5.95 5.90
C ALA A 21 -3.32 -6.30 7.38
N LYS A 22 -4.38 -6.12 8.17
CA LYS A 22 -4.40 -6.45 9.62
C LYS A 22 -4.15 -7.94 9.92
N GLN A 23 -4.41 -8.82 8.96
CA GLN A 23 -4.17 -10.27 9.11
C GLN A 23 -2.68 -10.66 9.02
N SER A 24 -1.80 -9.73 8.66
CA SER A 24 -0.36 -9.95 8.65
C SER A 24 0.29 -9.23 9.84
N ALA A 25 1.17 -9.92 10.56
CA ALA A 25 1.95 -9.34 11.69
C ALA A 25 2.73 -8.08 11.28
N GLN A 26 3.07 -7.98 10.00
CA GLN A 26 3.79 -6.86 9.38
C GLN A 26 3.03 -6.39 8.12
N GLY A 27 1.71 -6.39 8.20
CA GLY A 27 0.88 -5.84 7.14
C GLY A 27 0.83 -4.33 7.19
N LYS A 28 1.01 -3.69 6.03
CA LYS A 28 0.76 -2.26 5.82
C LYS A 28 0.10 -2.08 4.46
N MET A 29 -0.97 -1.30 4.41
CA MET A 29 -1.62 -0.87 3.18
C MET A 29 -1.40 0.64 3.03
N ILE A 30 -1.07 1.09 1.83
CA ILE A 30 -0.89 2.51 1.51
C ILE A 30 -1.79 2.85 0.32
N PRO A 31 -2.82 3.70 0.51
CA PRO A 31 -3.60 4.21 -0.60
C PRO A 31 -2.74 5.18 -1.44
N MET A 32 -2.88 5.12 -2.76
CA MET A 32 -2.16 5.98 -3.70
C MET A 32 -3.12 6.58 -4.71
N GLU A 33 -2.87 7.84 -5.08
CA GLU A 33 -3.55 8.49 -6.20
C GLU A 33 -2.79 8.16 -7.49
N GLY A 34 -3.39 7.34 -8.35
CA GLY A 34 -2.76 6.92 -9.60
C GLY A 34 -3.58 5.92 -10.40
N SER A 35 -3.02 5.50 -11.54
CA SER A 35 -3.68 4.57 -12.46
C SER A 35 -3.65 3.12 -11.95
N HIS A 36 -4.26 2.20 -12.71
CA HIS A 36 -4.19 0.77 -12.42
C HIS A 36 -2.75 0.26 -12.31
N TYR A 37 -1.83 0.80 -13.13
CA TYR A 37 -0.42 0.43 -13.16
C TYR A 37 0.43 1.40 -12.33
N LEU A 38 0.19 1.44 -11.02
CA LEU A 38 0.96 2.27 -10.08
C LEU A 38 2.47 2.04 -10.20
N HIS A 39 2.92 0.83 -10.52
CA HIS A 39 4.34 0.53 -10.67
C HIS A 39 4.97 1.15 -11.94
N HIS A 40 4.20 1.63 -12.91
CA HIS A 40 4.74 2.36 -14.06
C HIS A 40 4.90 3.86 -13.75
N THR A 41 3.95 4.45 -13.01
CA THR A 41 3.90 5.90 -12.82
C THR A 41 4.41 6.36 -11.46
N MET A 42 4.33 5.51 -10.43
CA MET A 42 4.60 5.85 -9.02
C MET A 42 5.73 5.00 -8.41
N TYR A 43 6.61 4.43 -9.24
CA TYR A 43 7.64 3.49 -8.77
C TYR A 43 8.62 4.13 -7.78
N LYS A 44 8.89 5.43 -7.91
CA LYS A 44 9.82 6.15 -7.02
C LYS A 44 9.23 6.30 -5.62
N GLU A 45 7.96 6.66 -5.54
CA GLU A 45 7.18 6.82 -4.32
C GLU A 45 7.04 5.47 -3.62
N ILE A 46 6.66 4.43 -4.37
CA ILE A 46 6.59 3.05 -3.88
C ILE A 46 7.93 2.60 -3.28
N ALA A 47 9.03 2.84 -3.99
CA ALA A 47 10.36 2.46 -3.51
C ALA A 47 10.77 3.25 -2.26
N GLY A 48 10.41 4.52 -2.16
CA GLY A 48 10.65 5.37 -0.98
C GLY A 48 9.92 4.85 0.25
N GLU A 49 8.60 4.68 0.14
CA GLU A 49 7.76 4.12 1.20
C GLU A 49 8.21 2.72 1.64
N PHE A 50 8.63 1.90 0.68
CA PHE A 50 9.15 0.56 0.97
C PHE A 50 10.44 0.59 1.78
N LYS A 51 11.41 1.41 1.38
CA LYS A 51 12.66 1.57 2.14
C LYS A 51 12.40 2.04 3.56
N GLU A 52 11.51 3.01 3.74
CA GLU A 52 11.18 3.53 5.06
C GLU A 52 10.48 2.49 5.93
N TYR A 53 9.55 1.74 5.35
CA TYR A 53 8.90 0.63 6.03
C TYR A 53 9.89 -0.46 6.47
N MET A 54 10.86 -0.81 5.63
CA MET A 54 11.87 -1.81 5.98
C MET A 54 12.76 -1.38 7.15
N LYS A 55 13.10 -0.10 7.26
CA LYS A 55 13.82 0.42 8.44
C LYS A 55 13.00 0.22 9.71
N GLN A 56 11.69 0.47 9.66
CA GLN A 56 10.79 0.29 10.81
C GLN A 56 10.70 -1.17 11.25
N ILE A 57 10.76 -2.12 10.30
CA ILE A 57 10.79 -3.55 10.64
C ILE A 57 12.14 -3.95 11.23
N GLN A 58 13.26 -3.49 10.66
CA GLN A 58 14.61 -3.86 11.12
C GLN A 58 14.97 -3.32 12.50
N LEU A 59 14.26 -2.29 12.98
CA LEU A 59 14.43 -1.71 14.32
C LEU A 59 13.62 -2.43 15.41
N LYS A 60 12.83 -3.45 15.06
CA LYS A 60 12.06 -4.29 16.00
C LYS A 60 12.72 -5.65 16.17
#